data_AF-A0A516PXJ7-F1
#
_entry.id   AF-A0A516PXJ7-F1
#
_cell.length_a   1.000
_cell.length_b   1.000
_cell.length_c   1.000
_cell.angle_alpha   90.00
_cell.angle_beta   90.00
_cell.angle_gamma   90.00
#
_symmetry.space_group_name_H-M   'P 1'
#
loop_
_entity.id
_entity.type
_entity.pdbx_description
1 polymer ?
#
loop_
_entity_poly.entity_id
_entity_poly.type
_entity_poly.pdbx_seq_one_letter_code
_entity_poly.pdbx_strand_id
1 'polypeptide(L)'
;MPDTPASAGDKGGHPRLSRRSLLAGAGGVALLAGTGAPAADASGDSRPSASSRWPGPAPYRFRLPTGVTLRDVDGGPNYFDRFSPEFPAAGTFMIGHWAVVGIGSQADLDRHRGRVNTFVEDAYNPDWHDFDTAGFYGVGSHDQDVGSLVTDEPDQWAGPGYGAWTGKSGFVDGVCKSGKLDCGYTVVDTLLSRDRSKRFRYIGYSKVFSMMSGDELMHEWARRADVMGSDVYWFTEKILDVPYWGASKIVLGPEHGDQALTEAQIRQASNYGRLIKYTRGHIGVDKPVWSVHEIAAGPTPEQLRAGVWSAIVNGAQGIVYFTHNFIEEGGYANSFDDPRYAAHERMARRIYTEVQDHAAALHGPEAVGLVSSSGSVDVLAKWNRGRPTLFCHERDQKSQRVTFTLAGAPTGLVSVYGENRHVIMTGGRFTDTFADGNTVHIYQL
;
A
#
# COMPACT_ATOMS: atom_id res chain seq x y z
N MET A 1 -20.77 40.82 -47.71
CA MET A 1 -19.32 40.73 -47.94
C MET A 1 -18.66 41.90 -47.21
N PRO A 2 -17.50 41.69 -46.57
CA PRO A 2 -17.43 41.57 -45.12
C PRO A 2 -16.61 42.68 -44.44
N ASP A 3 -16.83 42.85 -43.14
CA ASP A 3 -15.92 43.54 -42.22
C ASP A 3 -15.31 42.55 -41.20
N THR A 4 -14.11 42.91 -40.78
CA THR A 4 -13.06 42.16 -40.10
C THR A 4 -13.30 41.92 -38.59
N PRO A 5 -12.50 41.05 -37.93
CA PRO A 5 -12.84 40.44 -36.65
C PRO A 5 -12.30 41.20 -35.42
N ALA A 6 -13.00 41.05 -34.30
CA ALA A 6 -12.53 41.39 -32.96
C ALA A 6 -12.48 40.15 -32.06
N SER A 7 -11.62 40.25 -31.06
CA SER A 7 -10.96 39.25 -30.24
C SER A 7 -11.78 38.56 -29.15
N ALA A 8 -11.26 37.39 -28.74
CA ALA A 8 -11.13 36.87 -27.37
C ALA A 8 -12.38 36.71 -26.50
N GLY A 9 -12.69 35.46 -26.18
CA GLY A 9 -13.66 35.06 -25.16
C GLY A 9 -13.29 33.68 -24.60
N ASP A 10 -12.62 33.72 -23.46
CA ASP A 10 -12.27 32.65 -22.52
C ASP A 10 -13.30 31.51 -22.42
N LYS A 11 -12.83 30.26 -22.50
CA LYS A 11 -13.62 29.03 -22.27
C LYS A 11 -12.84 28.04 -21.40
N GLY A 12 -12.58 28.42 -20.15
CA GLY A 12 -12.26 27.48 -19.07
C GLY A 12 -13.51 27.19 -18.23
N GLY A 13 -14.29 26.17 -18.61
CA GLY A 13 -15.48 25.73 -17.86
C GLY A 13 -15.27 24.35 -17.26
N HIS A 14 -14.95 24.27 -15.96
CA HIS A 14 -15.02 23.03 -15.19
C HIS A 14 -16.49 22.55 -15.08
N PRO A 15 -16.78 21.25 -15.29
CA PRO A 15 -18.14 20.75 -15.17
C PRO A 15 -18.58 20.69 -13.69
N ARG A 16 -19.76 21.25 -13.43
CA ARG A 16 -20.47 21.12 -12.15
C ARG A 16 -20.90 19.66 -11.96
N LEU A 17 -20.39 18.99 -10.93
CA LEU A 17 -20.90 17.71 -10.47
C LEU A 17 -22.28 17.93 -9.84
N SER A 18 -23.36 17.60 -10.57
CA SER A 18 -24.71 17.51 -10.01
C SER A 18 -24.94 16.11 -9.42
N ARG A 19 -25.32 16.08 -8.14
CA ARG A 19 -25.72 14.89 -7.38
C ARG A 19 -26.85 14.14 -8.07
N ARG A 20 -26.55 12.99 -8.67
CA ARG A 20 -27.44 11.82 -8.81
C ARG A 20 -26.66 10.68 -9.44
N SER A 21 -26.17 9.77 -8.60
CA SER A 21 -25.83 8.35 -8.85
C SER A 21 -24.84 7.88 -7.79
N LEU A 22 -25.29 7.71 -6.56
CA LEU A 22 -24.59 6.96 -5.51
C LEU A 22 -25.68 6.25 -4.71
N LEU A 23 -26.12 5.10 -5.22
CA LEU A 23 -26.89 4.04 -4.55
C LEU A 23 -27.25 3.00 -5.61
N ALA A 24 -26.73 1.79 -5.44
CA ALA A 24 -27.28 0.49 -5.83
C ALA A 24 -26.19 -0.45 -6.35
N GLY A 25 -26.03 -1.58 -5.66
CA GLY A 25 -25.21 -2.71 -6.07
C GLY A 25 -25.48 -3.96 -5.24
N ALA A 26 -26.73 -4.20 -4.85
CA ALA A 26 -27.18 -5.48 -4.28
C ALA A 26 -27.77 -6.32 -5.42
N GLY A 27 -27.20 -7.49 -5.69
CA GLY A 27 -27.68 -8.43 -6.69
C GLY A 27 -27.29 -9.85 -6.31
N GLY A 28 -28.28 -10.61 -5.83
CA GLY A 28 -28.13 -11.97 -5.31
C GLY A 28 -27.78 -13.03 -6.35
N VAL A 29 -27.18 -14.11 -5.88
CA VAL A 29 -26.97 -15.34 -6.65
C VAL A 29 -27.47 -16.53 -5.83
N ALA A 30 -28.18 -17.42 -6.54
CA ALA A 30 -28.94 -18.55 -6.02
C ALA A 30 -28.07 -19.64 -5.38
N LEU A 31 -28.58 -20.19 -4.26
CA LEU A 31 -28.09 -21.40 -3.62
C LEU A 31 -28.37 -22.64 -4.48
N LEU A 32 -27.36 -23.47 -4.69
CA LEU A 32 -27.52 -24.90 -4.96
C LEU A 32 -26.86 -25.67 -3.83
N ALA A 33 -27.70 -26.33 -3.03
CA ALA A 33 -27.30 -27.22 -1.96
C ALA A 33 -26.83 -28.56 -2.54
N GLY A 34 -25.62 -28.98 -2.15
CA GLY A 34 -25.09 -30.33 -2.37
C GLY A 34 -24.68 -30.93 -1.04
N THR A 35 -25.29 -32.07 -0.71
CA THR A 35 -25.18 -32.81 0.56
C THR A 35 -23.83 -33.49 0.74
N GLY A 36 -23.38 -33.60 2.00
CA GLY A 36 -22.03 -34.02 2.38
C GLY A 36 -21.76 -35.52 2.46
N ALA A 37 -20.50 -35.82 2.81
CA ALA A 37 -20.03 -37.04 3.46
C ALA A 37 -18.66 -36.75 4.15
N PRO A 38 -18.31 -37.45 5.25
CA PRO A 38 -17.35 -36.98 6.25
C PRO A 38 -15.89 -37.28 5.89
N ALA A 39 -14.98 -36.39 6.27
CA ALA A 39 -13.54 -36.62 6.24
C ALA A 39 -13.08 -37.22 7.57
N ALA A 40 -12.34 -38.33 7.47
CA ALA A 40 -11.79 -39.07 8.59
C ALA A 40 -10.50 -38.44 9.14
N ASP A 41 -10.36 -38.53 10.45
CA ASP A 41 -9.18 -38.21 11.24
C ASP A 41 -7.92 -38.94 10.75
N ALA A 42 -6.81 -38.20 10.69
CA ALA A 42 -5.47 -38.76 10.78
C ALA A 42 -4.53 -37.74 11.43
N SER A 43 -4.52 -37.74 12.76
CA SER A 43 -3.47 -37.15 13.59
C SER A 43 -2.16 -37.93 13.39
N GLY A 44 -1.14 -37.27 12.84
CA GLY A 44 0.19 -37.84 12.62
C GLY A 44 1.27 -36.77 12.77
N ASP A 45 2.00 -36.90 13.87
CA ASP A 45 3.09 -36.07 14.37
C ASP A 45 4.31 -36.01 13.42
N SER A 46 4.92 -34.83 13.25
CA SER A 46 6.38 -34.67 13.05
C SER A 46 6.76 -33.20 12.81
N ARG A 47 7.33 -32.57 13.84
CA ARG A 47 8.16 -31.37 13.71
C ARG A 47 9.44 -31.70 12.92
N PRO A 48 9.80 -30.95 11.87
CA PRO A 48 11.18 -30.93 11.41
C PRO A 48 12.00 -30.05 12.35
N SER A 49 13.00 -30.66 12.97
CA SER A 49 14.02 -30.00 13.77
C SER A 49 14.89 -29.08 12.91
N ALA A 50 15.45 -28.07 13.58
CA ALA A 50 16.28 -27.04 13.01
C ALA A 50 17.50 -27.55 12.23
N SER A 51 17.65 -26.99 11.02
CA SER A 51 18.87 -26.72 10.26
C SER A 51 20.10 -27.60 10.49
N SER A 52 20.43 -28.44 9.51
CA SER A 52 21.82 -28.82 9.27
C SER A 52 22.55 -27.62 8.67
N ARG A 53 23.34 -26.91 9.49
CA ARG A 53 24.28 -25.89 9.00
C ARG A 53 25.51 -26.60 8.45
N TRP A 54 25.61 -26.67 7.12
CA TRP A 54 26.91 -26.81 6.47
C TRP A 54 27.78 -25.60 6.85
N PRO A 55 29.03 -25.78 7.32
CA PRO A 55 29.97 -24.68 7.44
C PRO A 55 30.45 -24.32 6.03
N GLY A 56 29.62 -23.57 5.31
CA GLY A 56 30.00 -22.98 4.04
C GLY A 56 31.11 -21.93 4.23
N PRO A 57 31.90 -21.62 3.19
CA PRO A 57 32.87 -20.54 3.23
C PRO A 57 32.23 -19.24 3.71
N ALA A 58 33.03 -18.39 4.35
CA ALA A 58 32.55 -17.09 4.81
C ALA A 58 31.82 -16.37 3.66
N PRO A 59 30.58 -15.91 3.89
CA PRO A 59 29.74 -15.41 2.82
C PRO A 59 30.42 -14.20 2.16
N TYR A 60 30.60 -14.28 0.84
CA TYR A 60 31.16 -13.20 0.05
C TYR A 60 30.36 -11.92 0.31
N ARG A 61 31.05 -10.84 0.69
CA ARG A 61 30.43 -9.52 0.82
C ARG A 61 30.66 -8.76 -0.47
N PHE A 62 29.57 -8.38 -1.12
CA PHE A 62 29.60 -7.45 -2.22
C PHE A 62 30.25 -6.14 -1.78
N ARG A 63 31.26 -5.71 -2.53
CA ARG A 63 31.69 -4.31 -2.52
C ARG A 63 30.71 -3.53 -3.40
N LEU A 64 30.39 -2.31 -3.01
CA LEU A 64 29.54 -1.44 -3.82
C LEU A 64 30.23 -1.21 -5.18
N PRO A 65 29.65 -1.64 -6.31
CA PRO A 65 30.31 -1.51 -7.60
C PRO A 65 30.48 -0.05 -8.02
N THR A 66 31.50 0.24 -8.83
CA THR A 66 31.69 1.56 -9.43
C THR A 66 30.45 1.99 -10.21
N GLY A 67 29.98 3.22 -10.00
CA GLY A 67 28.77 3.76 -10.65
C GLY A 67 27.46 3.44 -9.94
N VAL A 68 27.48 2.60 -8.90
CA VAL A 68 26.32 2.37 -8.03
C VAL A 68 26.34 3.39 -6.90
N THR A 69 25.19 4.03 -6.64
CA THR A 69 25.02 4.97 -5.53
C THR A 69 24.03 4.43 -4.53
N LEU A 70 24.17 4.86 -3.27
CA LEU A 70 23.20 4.54 -2.22
C LEU A 70 22.27 5.73 -2.04
N ARG A 71 20.97 5.50 -2.21
CA ARG A 71 19.90 6.47 -1.95
C ARG A 71 19.13 6.01 -0.72
N ASP A 72 18.96 6.89 0.25
CA ASP A 72 18.15 6.58 1.44
C ASP A 72 16.68 6.36 1.07
N VAL A 73 15.95 5.68 1.97
CA VAL A 73 14.49 5.60 1.90
C VAL A 73 13.85 6.99 2.05
N ASP A 74 12.60 7.14 1.63
CA ASP A 74 11.93 8.44 1.70
C ASP A 74 11.88 8.93 3.14
N GLY A 75 12.21 10.21 3.31
CA GLY A 75 12.41 10.84 4.62
C GLY A 75 13.67 10.44 5.40
N GLY A 76 14.44 9.47 4.91
CA GLY A 76 15.68 8.98 5.53
C GLY A 76 15.48 7.82 6.51
N PRO A 77 16.57 7.12 6.89
CA PRO A 77 16.51 5.90 7.72
C PRO A 77 15.99 6.15 9.15
N ASN A 78 16.08 7.39 9.63
CA ASN A 78 15.72 7.82 10.98
C ASN A 78 14.49 8.74 10.97
N TYR A 79 13.63 8.62 9.94
CA TYR A 79 12.49 9.50 9.76
C TYR A 79 11.56 9.52 10.98
N PHE A 80 11.36 8.35 11.61
CA PHE A 80 10.43 8.18 12.71
C PHE A 80 11.00 8.58 14.09
N ASP A 81 12.32 8.67 14.25
CA ASP A 81 13.02 9.02 15.50
C ASP A 81 12.65 10.42 16.02
N ARG A 82 12.06 11.27 15.17
CA ARG A 82 11.63 12.63 15.54
C ARG A 82 10.26 12.68 16.21
N PHE A 83 9.51 11.58 16.19
CA PHE A 83 8.18 11.49 16.77
C PHE A 83 8.23 10.76 18.11
N SER A 84 7.23 11.02 18.95
CA SER A 84 7.09 10.39 20.26
C SER A 84 5.63 10.08 20.55
N PRO A 85 5.30 8.85 20.97
CA PRO A 85 6.15 7.65 21.02
C PRO A 85 6.82 7.28 19.68
N GLU A 86 8.03 6.73 19.75
CA GLU A 86 8.82 6.34 18.58
C GLU A 86 8.33 5.01 17.99
N PHE A 87 8.28 4.91 16.66
CA PHE A 87 8.11 3.64 15.97
C PHE A 87 9.49 3.05 15.61
N PRO A 88 9.82 1.80 16.01
CA PRO A 88 11.14 1.22 15.82
C PRO A 88 11.39 0.74 14.39
N ALA A 89 11.43 1.69 13.44
CA ALA A 89 11.51 1.42 12.01
C ALA A 89 12.70 0.53 11.65
N ALA A 90 13.87 0.72 12.27
CA ALA A 90 15.09 -0.04 11.94
C ALA A 90 14.93 -1.58 11.91
N GLY A 91 13.99 -2.13 12.70
CA GLY A 91 13.72 -3.57 12.77
C GLY A 91 12.29 -3.99 12.46
N THR A 92 11.39 -3.06 12.14
CA THR A 92 9.97 -3.36 11.99
C THR A 92 9.38 -2.55 10.85
N PHE A 93 8.82 -3.24 9.85
CA PHE A 93 8.07 -2.61 8.77
C PHE A 93 6.61 -2.47 9.16
N MET A 94 5.97 -1.33 8.91
CA MET A 94 4.60 -1.13 9.36
C MET A 94 3.59 -1.88 8.49
N ILE A 95 2.79 -2.75 9.11
CA ILE A 95 1.65 -3.42 8.48
C ILE A 95 0.44 -3.20 9.37
N GLY A 96 -0.45 -2.32 8.91
CA GLY A 96 -1.62 -1.84 9.61
C GLY A 96 -2.89 -2.61 9.30
N HIS A 97 -3.80 -2.62 10.26
CA HIS A 97 -5.21 -2.99 10.08
C HIS A 97 -6.05 -1.72 10.28
N TRP A 98 -6.76 -1.31 9.23
CA TRP A 98 -7.68 -0.18 9.25
C TRP A 98 -8.97 -0.48 10.03
N ALA A 99 -9.39 0.46 10.88
CA ALA A 99 -10.66 0.49 11.59
C ALA A 99 -11.03 -0.86 12.22
N VAL A 100 -10.08 -1.51 12.90
CA VAL A 100 -10.36 -2.80 13.52
C VAL A 100 -11.55 -2.66 14.48
N VAL A 101 -12.44 -3.65 14.48
CA VAL A 101 -13.59 -3.75 15.38
C VAL A 101 -13.46 -5.00 16.24
N GLY A 102 -13.92 -4.94 17.49
CA GLY A 102 -14.05 -6.12 18.35
C GLY A 102 -12.75 -6.62 19.00
N ILE A 103 -11.81 -5.74 19.35
CA ILE A 103 -10.70 -6.11 20.26
C ILE A 103 -11.19 -5.94 21.69
N GLY A 104 -11.84 -6.96 22.24
CA GLY A 104 -12.39 -6.94 23.60
C GLY A 104 -11.61 -7.79 24.60
N SER A 105 -10.55 -8.48 24.16
CA SER A 105 -9.74 -9.36 25.00
C SER A 105 -8.32 -9.55 24.45
N GLN A 106 -7.40 -10.02 25.30
CA GLN A 106 -6.06 -10.45 24.87
C GLN A 106 -6.13 -11.52 23.77
N ALA A 107 -7.09 -12.44 23.85
CA ALA A 107 -7.25 -13.48 22.84
C ALA A 107 -7.63 -12.90 21.47
N ASP A 108 -8.44 -11.82 21.44
CA ASP A 108 -8.76 -11.11 20.21
C ASP A 108 -7.51 -10.45 19.62
N LEU A 109 -6.75 -9.74 20.46
CA LEU A 109 -5.47 -9.13 20.07
C LEU A 109 -4.47 -10.17 19.52
N ASP A 110 -4.36 -11.31 20.19
CA ASP A 110 -3.45 -12.39 19.82
C ASP A 110 -3.77 -12.98 18.44
N ARG A 111 -5.04 -12.96 17.99
CA ARG A 111 -5.39 -13.39 16.62
C ARG A 111 -4.66 -12.56 15.57
N HIS A 112 -4.44 -11.28 15.81
CA HIS A 112 -3.75 -10.36 14.88
C HIS A 112 -2.24 -10.59 14.77
N ARG A 113 -1.63 -11.26 15.75
CA ARG A 113 -0.17 -11.51 15.76
C ARG A 113 0.24 -12.27 14.51
N GLY A 114 1.30 -11.80 13.86
CA GLY A 114 1.81 -12.40 12.64
C GLY A 114 1.01 -12.08 11.38
N ARG A 115 0.08 -11.12 11.42
CA ARG A 115 -0.63 -10.57 10.25
C ARG A 115 -0.42 -9.07 10.11
N VAL A 116 -0.49 -8.38 11.24
CA VAL A 116 -0.33 -6.94 11.38
C VAL A 116 0.46 -6.65 12.65
N ASN A 117 1.05 -5.47 12.71
CA ASN A 117 1.68 -4.93 13.92
C ASN A 117 1.15 -3.54 14.27
N THR A 118 0.21 -3.01 13.50
CA THR A 118 -0.33 -1.66 13.72
C THR A 118 -1.84 -1.67 13.57
N PHE A 119 -2.55 -0.91 14.41
CA PHE A 119 -3.96 -0.59 14.24
C PHE A 119 -4.10 0.87 13.84
N VAL A 120 -4.82 1.13 12.76
CA VAL A 120 -5.05 2.47 12.22
C VAL A 120 -6.54 2.76 12.36
N GLU A 121 -6.91 3.95 12.84
CA GLU A 121 -8.29 4.30 13.20
C GLU A 121 -8.81 3.48 14.38
N ASP A 122 -8.47 3.93 15.59
CA ASP A 122 -8.82 3.28 16.86
C ASP A 122 -10.22 3.65 17.40
N ALA A 123 -10.94 4.55 16.73
CA ALA A 123 -12.25 5.03 17.17
C ALA A 123 -13.29 3.91 17.39
N TYR A 124 -13.05 2.74 16.80
CA TYR A 124 -13.92 1.57 16.89
C TYR A 124 -13.58 0.62 18.04
N ASN A 125 -12.44 0.78 18.70
CA ASN A 125 -12.00 -0.03 19.84
C ASN A 125 -11.21 0.82 20.84
N PRO A 126 -11.84 1.70 21.62
CA PRO A 126 -11.12 2.58 22.55
C PRO A 126 -10.29 1.81 23.60
N ASP A 127 -10.67 0.58 23.93
CA ASP A 127 -10.07 -0.17 25.04
C ASP A 127 -8.93 -1.12 24.60
N TRP A 128 -8.51 -1.13 23.33
CA TRP A 128 -7.55 -2.13 22.83
C TRP A 128 -6.16 -2.07 23.51
N HIS A 129 -5.85 -0.94 24.16
CA HIS A 129 -4.62 -0.74 24.91
C HIS A 129 -4.67 -1.24 26.36
N ASP A 130 -5.82 -1.72 26.84
CA ASP A 130 -5.96 -2.29 28.19
C ASP A 130 -5.35 -3.70 28.30
N PHE A 131 -4.78 -4.22 27.20
CA PHE A 131 -4.19 -5.55 27.07
C PHE A 131 -2.66 -5.50 26.92
N ASP A 132 -1.99 -6.66 26.93
CA ASP A 132 -0.58 -6.75 26.57
C ASP A 132 -0.40 -6.50 25.06
N THR A 133 -0.07 -5.25 24.75
CA THR A 133 0.15 -4.73 23.41
C THR A 133 1.57 -4.94 22.90
N ALA A 134 2.43 -5.73 23.59
CA ALA A 134 3.79 -5.95 23.14
C ALA A 134 3.85 -6.38 21.66
N GLY A 135 4.49 -5.56 20.82
CA GLY A 135 4.62 -5.77 19.38
C GLY A 135 3.50 -5.18 18.51
N PHE A 136 2.53 -4.48 19.09
CA PHE A 136 1.50 -3.71 18.38
C PHE A 136 1.67 -2.20 18.60
N TYR A 137 1.32 -1.42 17.59
CA TYR A 137 1.36 0.03 17.58
C TYR A 137 0.00 0.60 17.17
N GLY A 138 -0.30 1.82 17.59
CA GLY A 138 -1.52 2.52 17.19
C GLY A 138 -1.24 3.76 16.34
N VAL A 139 -2.18 4.06 15.45
CA VAL A 139 -2.30 5.33 14.73
C VAL A 139 -3.73 5.83 14.90
N GLY A 140 -3.92 6.72 15.87
CA GLY A 140 -5.25 7.02 16.39
C GLY A 140 -5.30 8.17 17.38
N SER A 141 -6.20 8.04 18.35
CA SER A 141 -6.56 9.07 19.31
C SER A 141 -5.94 8.90 20.70
N HIS A 142 -5.23 7.78 20.98
CA HIS A 142 -4.66 7.52 22.30
C HIS A 142 -3.23 8.06 22.48
N ASP A 143 -2.93 8.62 23.65
CA ASP A 143 -1.61 9.21 23.94
C ASP A 143 -0.42 8.24 23.75
N GLN A 144 -0.65 6.92 23.88
CA GLN A 144 0.38 5.89 23.65
C GLN A 144 0.58 5.49 22.18
N ASP A 145 -0.26 5.96 21.26
CA ASP A 145 -0.12 5.68 19.82
C ASP A 145 1.17 6.29 19.27
N VAL A 146 1.80 5.65 18.29
CA VAL A 146 2.97 6.21 17.60
C VAL A 146 2.57 7.29 16.59
N GLY A 147 1.32 7.23 16.10
CA GLY A 147 0.76 8.16 15.13
C GLY A 147 -0.60 8.72 15.57
N SER A 148 -0.94 9.89 15.05
CA SER A 148 -2.29 10.47 15.13
C SER A 148 -2.98 10.31 13.79
N LEU A 149 -4.16 9.68 13.75
CA LEU A 149 -5.04 9.81 12.60
C LEU A 149 -5.68 11.21 12.65
N VAL A 150 -5.26 12.10 11.76
CA VAL A 150 -5.80 13.47 11.73
C VAL A 150 -7.25 13.43 11.27
N THR A 151 -7.49 12.77 10.14
CA THR A 151 -8.81 12.51 9.57
C THR A 151 -8.64 11.57 8.36
N ASP A 152 -9.75 10.96 7.97
CA ASP A 152 -9.82 10.06 6.81
C ASP A 152 -10.61 10.70 5.66
N GLU A 153 -10.13 10.54 4.44
CA GLU A 153 -10.64 11.05 3.15
C GLU A 153 -11.14 12.52 3.12
N PRO A 154 -10.46 13.51 3.75
CA PRO A 154 -10.94 14.90 3.76
C PRO A 154 -11.00 15.52 2.35
N ASP A 155 -10.18 15.02 1.43
CA ASP A 155 -10.20 15.36 0.02
C ASP A 155 -11.51 14.94 -0.67
N GLN A 156 -12.18 13.90 -0.17
CA GLN A 156 -13.44 13.42 -0.73
C GLN A 156 -14.67 14.09 -0.11
N TRP A 157 -14.74 14.17 1.24
CA TRP A 157 -15.94 14.66 1.92
C TRP A 157 -15.92 16.17 2.21
N ALA A 158 -14.77 16.84 2.13
CA ALA A 158 -14.65 18.31 2.28
C ALA A 158 -14.08 19.02 1.05
N GLY A 159 -13.44 18.31 0.12
CA GLY A 159 -12.84 18.85 -1.10
C GLY A 159 -11.64 19.77 -0.86
N PRO A 160 -10.87 20.12 -1.90
CA PRO A 160 -9.76 21.05 -1.77
C PRO A 160 -10.26 22.48 -1.52
N GLY A 161 -9.60 23.23 -0.64
CA GLY A 161 -9.84 24.66 -0.46
C GLY A 161 -9.87 25.15 0.98
N TYR A 162 -9.90 26.48 1.12
CA TYR A 162 -9.86 27.22 2.38
C TYR A 162 -11.22 27.82 2.79
N GLY A 163 -12.31 27.26 2.26
CA GLY A 163 -13.66 27.64 2.64
C GLY A 163 -13.90 27.48 4.14
N ALA A 164 -14.87 28.23 4.67
CA ALA A 164 -15.16 28.16 6.09
C ALA A 164 -15.81 26.81 6.47
N TRP A 165 -15.18 26.09 7.40
CA TRP A 165 -15.68 24.82 7.93
C TRP A 165 -16.83 25.04 8.93
N THR A 166 -17.84 24.18 8.92
CA THR A 166 -18.95 24.21 9.89
C THR A 166 -18.66 23.45 11.19
N GLY A 167 -17.59 22.67 11.24
CA GLY A 167 -17.29 21.74 12.34
C GLY A 167 -17.82 20.32 12.11
N LYS A 168 -18.58 20.07 11.03
CA LYS A 168 -19.07 18.73 10.65
C LYS A 168 -17.99 17.94 9.91
N SER A 169 -17.92 16.63 10.13
CA SER A 169 -16.99 15.72 9.44
C SER A 169 -17.72 14.55 8.78
N GLY A 170 -17.04 13.91 7.82
CA GLY A 170 -17.56 12.77 7.07
C GLY A 170 -18.54 13.15 5.96
N PHE A 171 -19.17 12.14 5.36
CA PHE A 171 -20.06 12.25 4.21
C PHE A 171 -21.45 12.82 4.54
N VAL A 172 -21.48 14.01 5.14
CA VAL A 172 -22.70 14.71 5.57
C VAL A 172 -22.89 16.04 4.87
N ASP A 173 -24.13 16.52 4.80
CA ASP A 173 -24.45 17.78 4.14
C ASP A 173 -24.03 19.01 4.97
N GLY A 174 -23.55 20.03 4.25
CA GLY A 174 -23.16 21.32 4.83
C GLY A 174 -21.87 21.26 5.64
N VAL A 175 -20.90 20.45 5.22
CA VAL A 175 -19.54 20.44 5.81
C VAL A 175 -18.86 21.80 5.63
N CYS A 176 -18.94 22.41 4.45
CA CYS A 176 -18.45 23.76 4.22
C CYS A 176 -19.60 24.77 4.20
N LYS A 177 -19.39 25.95 4.80
CA LYS A 177 -20.41 27.02 4.92
C LYS A 177 -20.88 27.55 3.56
N SER A 178 -20.06 27.41 2.52
CA SER A 178 -20.37 27.78 1.14
C SER A 178 -21.47 26.91 0.52
N GLY A 179 -21.73 25.72 1.08
CA GLY A 179 -22.55 24.67 0.47
C GLY A 179 -21.84 23.86 -0.62
N LYS A 180 -20.54 24.10 -0.87
CA LYS A 180 -19.69 23.33 -1.80
C LYS A 180 -18.67 22.50 -1.02
N LEU A 181 -17.98 21.57 -1.68
CA LEU A 181 -16.83 20.86 -1.11
C LEU A 181 -15.57 21.68 -1.40
N ASP A 182 -15.32 22.72 -0.59
CA ASP A 182 -14.24 23.69 -0.80
C ASP A 182 -13.50 24.09 0.49
N CYS A 183 -13.54 23.27 1.54
CA CYS A 183 -13.00 23.63 2.87
C CYS A 183 -12.03 22.60 3.48
N GLY A 184 -11.65 21.54 2.76
CA GLY A 184 -10.87 20.45 3.34
C GLY A 184 -9.46 20.86 3.81
N TYR A 185 -8.82 21.86 3.20
CA TYR A 185 -7.56 22.39 3.74
C TYR A 185 -7.78 23.08 5.09
N THR A 186 -8.86 23.87 5.21
CA THR A 186 -9.25 24.49 6.48
C THR A 186 -9.61 23.45 7.54
N VAL A 187 -10.29 22.36 7.16
CA VAL A 187 -10.57 21.23 8.07
C VAL A 187 -9.27 20.69 8.64
N VAL A 188 -8.35 20.25 7.77
CA VAL A 188 -7.11 19.61 8.20
C VAL A 188 -6.26 20.59 9.01
N ASP A 189 -6.07 21.84 8.55
CA ASP A 189 -5.33 22.85 9.29
C ASP A 189 -5.94 23.11 10.67
N THR A 190 -7.27 23.11 10.78
CA THR A 190 -7.95 23.28 12.07
C THR A 190 -7.71 22.09 13.00
N LEU A 191 -7.77 20.85 12.50
CA LEU A 191 -7.50 19.65 13.29
C LEU A 191 -6.05 19.60 13.74
N LEU A 192 -5.12 19.88 12.83
CA LEU A 192 -3.69 19.98 13.14
C LEU A 192 -3.39 21.08 14.17
N SER A 193 -4.10 22.22 14.09
CA SER A 193 -3.95 23.29 15.08
C SER A 193 -4.45 22.91 16.48
N ARG A 194 -5.17 21.80 16.63
CA ARG A 194 -5.66 21.27 17.92
C ARG A 194 -4.80 20.11 18.42
N ASP A 195 -4.13 19.39 17.51
CA ASP A 195 -3.18 18.36 17.88
C ASP A 195 -1.97 19.00 18.61
N ARG A 196 -1.66 18.48 19.79
CA ARG A 196 -0.53 18.88 20.62
C ARG A 196 0.43 17.72 20.85
N SER A 197 0.13 16.56 20.26
CA SER A 197 0.95 15.38 20.39
C SER A 197 2.26 15.55 19.61
N LYS A 198 3.25 14.73 19.97
CA LYS A 198 4.51 14.62 19.23
C LYS A 198 4.50 13.41 18.29
N ARG A 199 3.33 12.78 18.10
CA ARG A 199 3.12 11.63 17.24
C ARG A 199 3.22 12.06 15.78
N PHE A 200 3.53 11.15 14.86
CA PHE A 200 3.44 11.50 13.44
C PHE A 200 1.97 11.68 13.04
N ARG A 201 1.71 12.61 12.12
CA ARG A 201 0.36 12.88 11.61
C ARG A 201 0.09 12.03 10.38
N TYR A 202 -0.82 11.08 10.52
CA TYR A 202 -1.33 10.28 9.42
C TYR A 202 -2.61 10.91 8.85
N ILE A 203 -2.67 11.01 7.52
CA ILE A 203 -3.91 11.35 6.80
C ILE A 203 -4.20 10.25 5.80
N GLY A 204 -5.37 9.62 5.92
CA GLY A 204 -5.93 8.79 4.86
C GLY A 204 -6.53 9.70 3.81
N TYR A 205 -6.07 9.64 2.57
CA TYR A 205 -6.69 10.33 1.46
C TYR A 205 -7.48 9.36 0.61
N SER A 206 -8.43 9.85 -0.18
CA SER A 206 -9.13 8.99 -1.14
C SER A 206 -8.45 8.98 -2.50
N LYS A 207 -9.05 8.25 -3.44
CA LYS A 207 -8.84 8.39 -4.89
C LYS A 207 -8.95 9.81 -5.43
N VAL A 208 -9.62 10.75 -4.76
CA VAL A 208 -9.69 12.16 -5.20
C VAL A 208 -8.31 12.82 -5.13
N PHE A 209 -7.56 12.56 -4.06
CA PHE A 209 -6.17 13.00 -3.91
C PHE A 209 -5.27 12.47 -5.01
N SER A 210 -5.36 11.18 -5.34
CA SER A 210 -4.39 10.56 -6.27
C SER A 210 -4.79 10.62 -7.74
N MET A 211 -6.08 10.69 -8.08
CA MET A 211 -6.54 10.60 -9.48
C MET A 211 -7.15 11.90 -10.03
N MET A 212 -7.83 12.65 -9.16
CA MET A 212 -8.55 13.87 -9.55
C MET A 212 -7.77 15.14 -9.28
N SER A 213 -6.79 15.09 -8.38
CA SER A 213 -5.92 16.23 -8.06
C SER A 213 -4.79 16.36 -9.08
N GLY A 214 -4.43 17.59 -9.42
CA GLY A 214 -3.16 17.90 -10.09
C GLY A 214 -2.05 18.20 -9.08
N ASP A 215 -0.84 18.43 -9.57
CA ASP A 215 0.38 18.64 -8.78
C ASP A 215 0.18 19.63 -7.62
N GLU A 216 -0.38 20.80 -7.90
CA GLU A 216 -0.58 21.86 -6.90
C GLU A 216 -1.45 21.38 -5.73
N LEU A 217 -2.57 20.72 -6.04
CA LEU A 217 -3.51 20.23 -5.03
C LEU A 217 -2.90 19.06 -4.24
N MET A 218 -2.18 18.15 -4.90
CA MET A 218 -1.49 17.05 -4.22
C MET A 218 -0.41 17.55 -3.28
N HIS A 219 0.40 18.54 -3.69
CA HIS A 219 1.40 19.16 -2.81
C HIS A 219 0.75 19.83 -1.60
N GLU A 220 -0.36 20.55 -1.81
CA GLU A 220 -1.11 21.19 -0.73
C GLU A 220 -1.66 20.18 0.28
N TRP A 221 -2.16 19.03 -0.17
CA TRP A 221 -2.53 17.95 0.74
C TRP A 221 -1.30 17.36 1.45
N ALA A 222 -0.27 16.98 0.68
CA ALA A 222 0.91 16.29 1.18
C ALA A 222 1.68 17.08 2.25
N ARG A 223 1.70 18.42 2.19
CA ARG A 223 2.38 19.24 3.20
C ARG A 223 1.72 19.20 4.59
N ARG A 224 0.50 18.68 4.71
CA ARG A 224 -0.26 18.57 5.96
C ARG A 224 -0.09 17.22 6.65
N ALA A 225 0.45 16.23 5.96
CA ALA A 225 0.71 14.90 6.48
C ALA A 225 2.21 14.68 6.78
N ASP A 226 2.52 13.96 7.85
CA ASP A 226 3.84 13.34 8.02
C ASP A 226 3.90 11.99 7.32
N VAL A 227 2.78 11.28 7.29
CA VAL A 227 2.59 10.00 6.59
C VAL A 227 1.21 10.00 5.97
N MET A 228 1.06 9.43 4.79
CA MET A 228 -0.25 9.34 4.14
C MET A 228 -0.39 8.09 3.30
N GLY A 229 -1.64 7.68 3.12
CA GLY A 229 -2.06 6.66 2.17
C GLY A 229 -3.17 7.19 1.27
N SER A 230 -3.47 6.46 0.21
CA SER A 230 -4.61 6.75 -0.65
C SER A 230 -5.48 5.50 -0.82
N ASP A 231 -6.78 5.65 -0.53
CA ASP A 231 -7.80 4.62 -0.64
C ASP A 231 -8.18 4.43 -2.11
N VAL A 232 -7.45 3.51 -2.73
CA VAL A 232 -7.64 3.09 -4.12
C VAL A 232 -7.61 1.57 -4.20
N TYR A 233 -8.78 0.99 -4.44
CA TYR A 233 -8.95 -0.46 -4.45
C TYR A 233 -9.07 -0.98 -5.89
N TRP A 234 -7.90 -1.24 -6.50
CA TRP A 234 -7.78 -1.58 -7.92
C TRP A 234 -8.61 -2.79 -8.36
N PHE A 235 -8.96 -3.71 -7.47
CA PHE A 235 -9.71 -4.93 -7.82
C PHE A 235 -11.23 -4.82 -7.63
N THR A 236 -11.71 -3.87 -6.84
CA THR A 236 -13.13 -3.80 -6.43
C THR A 236 -13.82 -2.53 -6.91
N GLU A 237 -13.11 -1.42 -6.98
CA GLU A 237 -13.72 -0.13 -7.26
C GLU A 237 -14.16 0.00 -8.72
N LYS A 238 -15.48 0.08 -8.93
CA LYS A 238 -16.10 0.31 -10.25
C LYS A 238 -15.90 1.72 -10.75
N ILE A 239 -15.63 2.67 -9.87
CA ILE A 239 -15.41 4.06 -10.26
C ILE A 239 -14.13 4.22 -11.11
N LEU A 240 -13.18 3.30 -10.95
CA LEU A 240 -11.94 3.25 -11.75
C LEU A 240 -12.19 2.87 -13.22
N ASP A 241 -13.36 2.27 -13.52
CA ASP A 241 -13.77 1.93 -14.89
C ASP A 241 -14.22 3.17 -15.69
N VAL A 242 -14.37 4.30 -15.00
CA VAL A 242 -14.90 5.54 -15.57
C VAL A 242 -13.73 6.43 -16.05
N PRO A 243 -13.62 6.75 -17.35
CA PRO A 243 -12.41 7.36 -17.92
C PRO A 243 -11.98 8.67 -17.26
N TYR A 244 -12.94 9.54 -16.93
CA TYR A 244 -12.66 10.86 -16.36
C TYR A 244 -12.30 10.84 -14.87
N TRP A 245 -12.26 9.65 -14.23
CA TRP A 245 -11.81 9.51 -12.84
C TRP A 245 -10.29 9.49 -12.69
N GLY A 246 -9.53 9.59 -13.78
CA GLY A 246 -8.08 9.82 -13.74
C GLY A 246 -7.21 8.58 -13.47
N ALA A 247 -7.81 7.39 -13.34
CA ALA A 247 -7.06 6.14 -13.19
C ALA A 247 -6.05 5.92 -14.34
N SER A 248 -6.39 6.37 -15.55
CA SER A 248 -5.51 6.34 -16.72
C SER A 248 -4.23 7.15 -16.57
N LYS A 249 -4.22 8.22 -15.77
CA LYS A 249 -3.00 9.00 -15.46
C LYS A 249 -1.96 8.15 -14.74
N ILE A 250 -2.44 7.24 -13.90
CA ILE A 250 -1.60 6.34 -13.11
C ILE A 250 -1.21 5.11 -13.93
N VAL A 251 -2.16 4.55 -14.70
CA VAL A 251 -1.95 3.29 -15.44
C VAL A 251 -1.16 3.48 -16.75
N LEU A 252 -1.46 4.54 -17.49
CA LEU A 252 -0.88 4.79 -18.83
C LEU A 252 0.12 5.95 -18.83
N GLY A 253 -0.08 6.94 -17.96
CA GLY A 253 0.74 8.16 -17.90
C GLY A 253 -0.12 9.43 -17.85
N PRO A 254 0.43 10.55 -17.34
CA PRO A 254 -0.32 11.78 -17.07
C PRO A 254 -1.03 12.37 -18.30
N GLU A 255 -0.53 12.11 -19.50
CA GLU A 255 -1.09 12.54 -20.78
C GLU A 255 -2.41 11.82 -21.16
N HIS A 256 -2.76 10.74 -20.47
CA HIS A 256 -3.89 9.87 -20.81
C HIS A 256 -5.12 10.07 -19.91
N GLY A 257 -5.22 11.19 -19.17
CA GLY A 257 -6.13 11.31 -18.03
C GLY A 257 -7.63 11.12 -18.25
N ASP A 258 -8.13 11.17 -19.49
CA ASP A 258 -9.53 10.90 -19.86
C ASP A 258 -9.71 9.63 -20.71
N GLN A 259 -8.64 8.85 -20.90
CA GLN A 259 -8.68 7.63 -21.69
C GLN A 259 -9.34 6.49 -20.91
N ALA A 260 -10.29 5.81 -21.56
CA ALA A 260 -10.89 4.60 -21.01
C ALA A 260 -9.85 3.49 -20.86
N LEU A 261 -9.79 2.89 -19.69
CA LEU A 261 -9.03 1.68 -19.43
C LEU A 261 -9.92 0.45 -19.60
N THR A 262 -9.35 -0.63 -20.11
CA THR A 262 -9.98 -1.95 -20.06
C THR A 262 -9.95 -2.50 -18.63
N GLU A 263 -10.88 -3.40 -18.30
CA GLU A 263 -10.86 -4.09 -17.01
C GLU A 263 -9.50 -4.76 -16.73
N ALA A 264 -8.91 -5.41 -17.74
CA ALA A 264 -7.60 -6.04 -17.63
C ALA A 264 -6.45 -5.04 -17.34
N GLN A 265 -6.60 -3.76 -17.68
CA GLN A 265 -5.65 -2.70 -17.33
C GLN A 265 -5.87 -2.17 -15.91
N ILE A 266 -7.12 -2.13 -15.43
CA ILE A 266 -7.47 -1.62 -14.09
C ILE A 266 -7.22 -2.68 -13.01
N ARG A 267 -7.65 -3.92 -13.25
CA ARG A 267 -7.62 -5.03 -12.28
C ARG A 267 -6.25 -5.71 -12.26
N GLN A 268 -5.19 -4.94 -12.01
CA GLN A 268 -3.80 -5.41 -11.96
C GLN A 268 -3.15 -5.06 -10.62
N ALA A 269 -2.42 -6.03 -10.06
CA ALA A 269 -1.62 -5.83 -8.85
C ALA A 269 -0.56 -4.72 -9.04
N SER A 270 -0.01 -4.59 -10.25
CA SER A 270 1.01 -3.58 -10.58
C SER A 270 0.51 -2.14 -10.43
N ASN A 271 -0.81 -1.91 -10.41
CA ASN A 271 -1.36 -0.58 -10.23
C ASN A 271 -1.16 -0.03 -8.81
N TYR A 272 -1.00 -0.88 -7.79
CA TYR A 272 -0.61 -0.42 -6.46
C TYR A 272 0.80 0.20 -6.48
N GLY A 273 1.75 -0.43 -7.18
CA GLY A 273 3.08 0.14 -7.39
C GLY A 273 3.07 1.42 -8.23
N ARG A 274 2.28 1.44 -9.32
CA ARG A 274 2.10 2.64 -10.15
C ARG A 274 1.54 3.82 -9.33
N LEU A 275 0.57 3.58 -8.46
CA LEU A 275 0.00 4.59 -7.56
C LEU A 275 1.05 5.16 -6.61
N ILE A 276 1.84 4.31 -5.97
CA ILE A 276 2.91 4.76 -5.08
C ILE A 276 3.93 5.60 -5.83
N LYS A 277 4.38 5.12 -7.00
CA LYS A 277 5.33 5.85 -7.85
C LYS A 277 4.76 7.19 -8.33
N TYR A 278 3.48 7.21 -8.71
CA TYR A 278 2.78 8.42 -9.11
C TYR A 278 2.75 9.43 -7.97
N THR A 279 2.27 9.02 -6.79
CA THR A 279 2.20 9.88 -5.60
C THR A 279 3.58 10.44 -5.23
N ARG A 280 4.61 9.61 -5.14
CA ARG A 280 6.00 10.03 -4.85
C ARG A 280 6.53 11.02 -5.90
N GLY A 281 6.20 10.79 -7.17
CA GLY A 281 6.58 11.69 -8.26
C GLY A 281 5.97 13.09 -8.13
N HIS A 282 4.80 13.21 -7.49
CA HIS A 282 4.13 14.49 -7.29
C HIS A 282 4.53 15.16 -6.00
N ILE A 283 4.72 14.42 -4.90
CA ILE A 283 4.94 15.03 -3.58
C ILE A 283 6.43 15.16 -3.21
N GLY A 284 7.31 14.45 -3.94
CA GLY A 284 8.70 14.23 -3.55
C GLY A 284 8.91 12.98 -2.68
N VAL A 285 10.09 12.91 -2.07
CA VAL A 285 10.58 11.76 -1.29
C VAL A 285 11.06 12.18 0.11
N ASP A 286 10.56 13.30 0.62
CA ASP A 286 10.89 13.85 1.93
C ASP A 286 10.15 13.15 3.08
N LYS A 287 9.16 12.30 2.76
CA LYS A 287 8.34 11.58 3.73
C LYS A 287 7.82 10.23 3.21
N PRO A 288 7.49 9.29 4.13
CA PRO A 288 6.88 8.02 3.79
C PRO A 288 5.48 8.14 3.18
N VAL A 289 5.22 7.28 2.19
CA VAL A 289 3.89 6.98 1.67
C VAL A 289 3.53 5.53 2.00
N TRP A 290 2.31 5.32 2.45
CA TRP A 290 1.75 4.00 2.72
C TRP A 290 0.80 3.58 1.60
N SER A 291 0.67 2.28 1.41
CA SER A 291 -0.27 1.69 0.47
C SER A 291 -1.43 1.05 1.21
N VAL A 292 -2.66 1.38 0.82
CA VAL A 292 -3.88 0.80 1.38
C VAL A 292 -4.36 -0.32 0.47
N HIS A 293 -4.72 -1.47 1.04
CA HIS A 293 -5.12 -2.67 0.32
C HIS A 293 -6.42 -3.23 0.91
N GLU A 294 -7.45 -3.31 0.09
CA GLU A 294 -8.67 -4.02 0.46
C GLU A 294 -8.45 -5.53 0.38
N ILE A 295 -8.89 -6.23 1.42
CA ILE A 295 -8.86 -7.69 1.51
C ILE A 295 -10.21 -8.30 1.08
N ALA A 296 -11.31 -7.59 1.31
CA ALA A 296 -12.65 -8.06 1.02
C ALA A 296 -12.99 -8.01 -0.48
N ALA A 297 -13.91 -8.89 -0.91
CA ALA A 297 -14.68 -8.85 -2.16
C ALA A 297 -13.96 -8.68 -3.53
N GLY A 298 -12.62 -8.58 -3.61
CA GLY A 298 -11.91 -8.29 -4.87
C GLY A 298 -10.73 -9.20 -5.21
N PRO A 299 -9.54 -8.95 -4.63
CA PRO A 299 -8.33 -9.64 -5.05
C PRO A 299 -8.32 -11.11 -4.62
N THR A 300 -7.73 -11.99 -5.41
CA THR A 300 -7.29 -13.31 -4.92
C THR A 300 -6.16 -13.14 -3.89
N PRO A 301 -5.86 -14.15 -3.06
CA PRO A 301 -4.70 -14.11 -2.18
C PRO A 301 -3.39 -13.76 -2.93
N GLU A 302 -3.17 -14.34 -4.09
CA GLU A 302 -1.98 -14.09 -4.91
C GLU A 302 -1.94 -12.66 -5.44
N GLN A 303 -3.09 -12.10 -5.83
CA GLN A 303 -3.22 -10.69 -6.23
C GLN A 303 -2.98 -9.74 -5.05
N LEU A 304 -3.41 -10.10 -3.82
CA LEU A 304 -3.11 -9.34 -2.61
C LEU A 304 -1.60 -9.29 -2.36
N ARG A 305 -0.93 -10.45 -2.38
CA ARG A 305 0.53 -10.53 -2.22
C ARG A 305 1.26 -9.74 -3.29
N ALA A 306 0.86 -9.87 -4.54
CA ALA A 306 1.46 -9.14 -5.65
C ALA A 306 1.25 -7.63 -5.52
N GLY A 307 0.06 -7.18 -5.09
CA GLY A 307 -0.24 -5.76 -4.89
C GLY A 307 0.63 -5.15 -3.79
N VAL A 308 0.75 -5.82 -2.65
CA VAL A 308 1.62 -5.38 -1.53
C VAL A 308 3.07 -5.26 -1.99
N TRP A 309 3.60 -6.29 -2.64
CA TRP A 309 4.98 -6.24 -3.12
C TRP A 309 5.18 -5.22 -4.25
N SER A 310 4.19 -5.01 -5.12
CA SER A 310 4.24 -3.96 -6.12
C SER A 310 4.37 -2.57 -5.49
N ALA A 311 3.60 -2.30 -4.44
CA ALA A 311 3.68 -1.07 -3.66
C ALA A 311 5.05 -0.89 -2.99
N ILE A 312 5.54 -1.93 -2.29
CA ILE A 312 6.84 -1.91 -1.60
C ILE A 312 7.99 -1.70 -2.60
N VAL A 313 8.01 -2.44 -3.71
CA VAL A 313 9.02 -2.31 -4.77
C VAL A 313 9.05 -0.89 -5.35
N ASN A 314 7.89 -0.22 -5.40
CA ASN A 314 7.78 1.15 -5.88
C ASN A 314 7.91 2.21 -4.77
N GLY A 315 8.26 1.82 -3.54
CA GLY A 315 8.68 2.71 -2.47
C GLY A 315 7.69 2.92 -1.33
N ALA A 316 6.64 2.11 -1.22
CA ALA A 316 5.78 2.16 -0.03
C ALA A 316 6.59 1.77 1.21
N GLN A 317 6.46 2.55 2.29
CA GLN A 317 7.13 2.33 3.57
C GLN A 317 6.17 1.88 4.68
N GLY A 318 4.94 1.56 4.30
CA GLY A 318 3.92 0.96 5.16
C GLY A 318 2.79 0.41 4.31
N ILE A 319 2.14 -0.62 4.84
CA ILE A 319 0.96 -1.26 4.25
C ILE A 319 -0.18 -1.12 5.23
N VAL A 320 -1.39 -0.83 4.75
CA VAL A 320 -2.60 -0.83 5.56
C VAL A 320 -3.61 -1.76 4.90
N TYR A 321 -4.15 -2.71 5.64
CA TYR A 321 -5.24 -3.55 5.19
C TYR A 321 -6.59 -2.97 5.57
N PHE A 322 -7.44 -2.73 4.57
CA PHE A 322 -8.86 -2.46 4.74
C PHE A 322 -9.62 -3.79 4.70
N THR A 323 -10.21 -4.18 5.83
CA THR A 323 -10.78 -5.53 5.98
C THR A 323 -12.29 -5.55 6.18
N HIS A 324 -12.94 -4.39 6.26
CA HIS A 324 -14.40 -4.34 6.41
C HIS A 324 -15.04 -4.98 5.19
N ASN A 325 -15.88 -5.99 5.42
CA ASN A 325 -16.76 -6.52 4.39
C ASN A 325 -18.21 -6.23 4.77
N PHE A 326 -18.95 -5.64 3.84
CA PHE A 326 -20.35 -5.23 4.02
C PHE A 326 -21.32 -6.29 3.48
N ILE A 327 -20.93 -7.57 3.57
CA ILE A 327 -21.65 -8.67 2.93
C ILE A 327 -22.97 -8.98 3.68
N GLU A 328 -23.08 -8.59 4.95
CA GLU A 328 -24.31 -8.72 5.74
C GLU A 328 -24.84 -7.36 6.19
N GLU A 329 -26.17 -7.21 6.16
CA GLU A 329 -26.86 -6.01 6.60
C GLU A 329 -26.66 -5.82 8.11
N GLY A 330 -25.91 -4.78 8.51
CA GLY A 330 -25.71 -4.41 9.91
C GLY A 330 -24.42 -4.94 10.59
N GLY A 331 -23.46 -5.52 9.87
CA GLY A 331 -22.23 -6.05 10.46
C GLY A 331 -20.94 -5.46 9.88
N TYR A 332 -20.06 -4.96 10.74
CA TYR A 332 -18.63 -4.79 10.46
C TYR A 332 -17.93 -6.17 10.51
N ALA A 333 -18.26 -7.10 9.61
CA ALA A 333 -17.62 -8.41 9.64
C ALA A 333 -16.19 -8.27 9.10
N ASN A 334 -15.20 -8.21 9.99
CA ASN A 334 -13.79 -8.16 9.65
C ASN A 334 -13.40 -9.38 8.80
N SER A 335 -12.84 -9.16 7.60
CA SER A 335 -12.46 -10.24 6.68
C SER A 335 -11.40 -11.19 7.26
N PHE A 336 -10.64 -10.79 8.28
CA PHE A 336 -9.72 -11.71 8.96
C PHE A 336 -10.38 -12.70 9.91
N ASP A 337 -11.63 -12.46 10.30
CA ASP A 337 -12.40 -13.33 11.19
C ASP A 337 -13.47 -14.13 10.43
N ASP A 338 -13.66 -13.84 9.14
CA ASP A 338 -14.62 -14.53 8.27
C ASP A 338 -13.97 -15.76 7.60
N PRO A 339 -14.50 -16.98 7.81
CA PRO A 339 -13.97 -18.20 7.19
C PRO A 339 -13.92 -18.17 5.66
N ARG A 340 -14.76 -17.38 4.99
CA ARG A 340 -14.75 -17.21 3.52
C ARG A 340 -13.44 -16.60 3.01
N TYR A 341 -12.76 -15.84 3.87
CA TYR A 341 -11.50 -15.14 3.59
C TYR A 341 -10.30 -15.80 4.29
N ALA A 342 -10.44 -17.04 4.77
CA ALA A 342 -9.34 -17.76 5.44
C ALA A 342 -8.09 -17.91 4.54
N ALA A 343 -8.24 -17.95 3.21
CA ALA A 343 -7.11 -17.96 2.29
C ALA A 343 -6.35 -16.62 2.26
N HIS A 344 -7.08 -15.51 2.30
CA HIS A 344 -6.51 -14.17 2.39
C HIS A 344 -5.82 -13.94 3.73
N GLU A 345 -6.41 -14.45 4.81
CA GLU A 345 -5.81 -14.42 6.14
C GLU A 345 -4.44 -15.12 6.16
N ARG A 346 -4.37 -16.35 5.62
CA ARG A 346 -3.11 -17.08 5.50
C ARG A 346 -2.10 -16.35 4.64
N MET A 347 -2.57 -15.70 3.57
CA MET A 347 -1.71 -14.89 2.72
C MET A 347 -1.20 -13.65 3.45
N ALA A 348 -2.03 -12.95 4.23
CA ALA A 348 -1.60 -11.82 5.04
C ALA A 348 -0.53 -12.25 6.06
N ARG A 349 -0.64 -13.45 6.65
CA ARG A 349 0.43 -14.03 7.49
C ARG A 349 1.73 -14.26 6.72
N ARG A 350 1.62 -14.85 5.53
CA ARG A 350 2.79 -15.04 4.66
C ARG A 350 3.45 -13.71 4.32
N ILE A 351 2.68 -12.72 3.88
CA ILE A 351 3.16 -11.37 3.57
C ILE A 351 3.83 -10.76 4.80
N TYR A 352 3.21 -10.85 5.98
CA TYR A 352 3.78 -10.35 7.22
C TYR A 352 5.16 -10.94 7.48
N THR A 353 5.31 -12.26 7.44
CA THR A 353 6.62 -12.93 7.61
C THR A 353 7.61 -12.47 6.54
N GLU A 354 7.23 -12.49 5.26
CA GLU A 354 8.10 -12.07 4.16
C GLU A 354 8.59 -10.63 4.35
N VAL A 355 7.71 -9.71 4.73
CA VAL A 355 8.05 -8.29 4.89
C VAL A 355 8.86 -8.04 6.17
N GLN A 356 8.50 -8.66 7.31
CA GLN A 356 9.26 -8.49 8.55
C GLN A 356 10.66 -9.09 8.48
N ASP A 357 10.84 -10.26 7.85
CA ASP A 357 12.16 -10.86 7.62
C ASP A 357 13.10 -9.94 6.81
N HIS A 358 12.51 -9.06 6.01
CA HIS A 358 13.24 -8.10 5.18
C HIS A 358 13.16 -6.66 5.68
N ALA A 359 12.56 -6.37 6.84
CA ALA A 359 12.34 -5.01 7.34
C ALA A 359 13.64 -4.18 7.38
N ALA A 360 14.72 -4.77 7.92
CA ALA A 360 16.03 -4.12 7.96
C ALA A 360 16.61 -3.81 6.56
N ALA A 361 16.35 -4.66 5.57
CA ALA A 361 16.76 -4.39 4.19
C ALA A 361 15.87 -3.33 3.55
N LEU A 362 14.55 -3.39 3.75
CA LEU A 362 13.57 -2.45 3.21
C LEU A 362 13.80 -1.02 3.72
N HIS A 363 14.22 -0.87 4.97
CA HIS A 363 14.61 0.43 5.54
C HIS A 363 16.06 0.85 5.30
N GLY A 364 16.90 -0.06 4.78
CA GLY A 364 18.25 0.28 4.32
C GLY A 364 18.23 1.15 3.06
N PRO A 365 19.38 1.62 2.57
CA PRO A 365 19.43 2.38 1.33
C PRO A 365 19.14 1.51 0.09
N GLU A 366 18.59 2.14 -0.94
CA GLU A 366 18.51 1.58 -2.30
C GLU A 366 19.87 1.69 -3.00
N ALA A 367 20.29 0.62 -3.67
CA ALA A 367 21.48 0.58 -4.52
C ALA A 367 21.13 0.98 -5.95
N VAL A 368 21.03 2.28 -6.19
CA VAL A 368 20.68 2.86 -7.50
C VAL A 368 21.77 2.55 -8.51
N GLY A 369 21.37 1.96 -9.64
CA GLY A 369 22.28 1.52 -10.71
C GLY A 369 22.88 0.13 -10.50
N LEU A 370 22.54 -0.58 -9.41
CA LEU A 370 23.08 -1.92 -9.15
C LEU A 370 22.59 -2.96 -10.16
N VAL A 371 21.32 -2.87 -10.58
CA VAL A 371 20.67 -3.90 -11.41
C VAL A 371 19.86 -3.27 -12.54
N SER A 372 19.87 -3.93 -13.69
CA SER A 372 18.94 -3.70 -14.80
C SER A 372 18.27 -5.02 -15.21
N SER A 373 17.04 -4.96 -15.73
CA SER A 373 16.27 -6.11 -16.21
C SER A 373 15.92 -5.97 -17.70
N SER A 374 15.79 -7.09 -18.42
CA SER A 374 15.46 -7.11 -19.85
C SER A 374 13.94 -7.09 -20.16
N GLY A 375 13.09 -7.27 -19.14
CA GLY A 375 11.65 -7.47 -19.28
C GLY A 375 10.83 -6.45 -18.49
N SER A 376 9.51 -6.67 -18.44
CA SER A 376 8.58 -5.78 -17.75
C SER A 376 8.44 -6.17 -16.28
N VAL A 377 9.47 -5.89 -15.51
CA VAL A 377 9.55 -6.17 -14.06
C VAL A 377 10.01 -4.90 -13.35
N ASP A 378 9.30 -4.52 -12.31
CA ASP A 378 9.77 -3.50 -11.39
C ASP A 378 10.74 -4.14 -10.39
N VAL A 379 11.88 -3.47 -10.14
CA VAL A 379 12.96 -4.00 -9.31
C VAL A 379 13.38 -2.96 -8.29
N LEU A 380 13.38 -3.34 -7.01
CA LEU A 380 13.96 -2.58 -5.92
C LEU A 380 15.20 -3.31 -5.40
N ALA A 381 16.36 -2.70 -5.55
CA ALA A 381 17.62 -3.24 -5.05
C ALA A 381 17.98 -2.57 -3.71
N LYS A 382 17.89 -3.29 -2.60
CA LYS A 382 18.26 -2.77 -1.27
C LYS A 382 19.65 -3.22 -0.89
N TRP A 383 20.45 -2.32 -0.32
CA TRP A 383 21.80 -2.61 0.13
C TRP A 383 21.85 -2.88 1.63
N ASN A 384 22.19 -4.10 2.03
CA ASN A 384 22.35 -4.46 3.44
C ASN A 384 23.76 -5.01 3.71
N ARG A 385 24.67 -4.15 4.18
CA ARG A 385 26.02 -4.53 4.66
C ARG A 385 26.81 -5.44 3.69
N GLY A 386 26.71 -5.17 2.38
CA GLY A 386 27.37 -5.97 1.34
C GLY A 386 26.65 -7.26 0.95
N ARG A 387 25.35 -7.35 1.25
CA ARG A 387 24.44 -8.41 0.80
C ARG A 387 23.20 -7.76 0.20
N PRO A 388 23.23 -7.39 -1.08
CA PRO A 388 22.09 -6.77 -1.70
C PRO A 388 20.91 -7.75 -1.81
N THR A 389 19.70 -7.24 -1.64
CA THR A 389 18.46 -7.98 -1.86
C THR A 389 17.70 -7.31 -2.98
N LEU A 390 17.26 -8.10 -3.97
CA LEU A 390 16.41 -7.61 -5.05
C LEU A 390 14.97 -8.05 -4.79
N PHE A 391 14.06 -7.09 -4.74
CA PHE A 391 12.62 -7.33 -4.69
C PHE A 391 12.06 -7.06 -6.08
N CYS A 392 11.39 -8.04 -6.67
CA CYS A 392 10.98 -8.00 -8.06
C CYS A 392 9.50 -8.36 -8.20
N HIS A 393 8.73 -7.58 -8.98
CA HIS A 393 7.33 -7.84 -9.30
C HIS A 393 7.07 -7.69 -10.81
N GLU A 394 6.33 -8.64 -11.40
CA GLU A 394 5.92 -8.62 -12.81
C GLU A 394 4.85 -7.55 -13.07
N ARG A 395 5.02 -6.76 -14.13
CA ARG A 395 4.19 -5.55 -14.35
C ARG A 395 3.01 -5.72 -15.29
N ASP A 396 3.08 -6.60 -16.30
CA ASP A 396 2.20 -6.57 -17.47
C ASP A 396 1.23 -7.77 -17.60
N GLN A 397 1.01 -8.52 -16.53
CA GLN A 397 0.12 -9.69 -16.46
C GLN A 397 0.50 -10.81 -17.44
N LYS A 398 1.80 -10.96 -17.75
CA LYS A 398 2.27 -11.91 -18.76
C LYS A 398 3.42 -12.76 -18.25
N SER A 399 3.41 -14.03 -18.68
CA SER A 399 4.57 -14.88 -18.51
C SER A 399 5.75 -14.34 -19.30
N GLN A 400 6.90 -14.24 -18.65
CA GLN A 400 8.13 -13.78 -19.28
C GLN A 400 9.37 -14.38 -18.62
N ARG A 401 10.44 -14.48 -19.41
CA ARG A 401 11.76 -14.85 -18.94
C ARG A 401 12.62 -13.59 -18.87
N VAL A 402 13.11 -13.26 -17.68
CA VAL A 402 13.73 -11.97 -17.37
C VAL A 402 15.19 -12.18 -17.03
N THR A 403 16.07 -11.50 -17.75
CA THR A 403 17.50 -11.47 -17.43
C THR A 403 17.82 -10.25 -16.59
N PHE A 404 18.39 -10.48 -15.41
CA PHE A 404 18.95 -9.47 -14.54
C PHE A 404 20.44 -9.32 -14.84
N THR A 405 20.91 -8.07 -14.91
CA THR A 405 22.32 -7.72 -15.08
C THR A 405 22.76 -6.83 -13.94
N LEU A 406 23.74 -7.28 -13.18
CA LEU A 406 24.29 -6.58 -12.02
C LEU A 406 25.60 -5.88 -12.36
N ALA A 407 25.76 -4.68 -11.84
CA ALA A 407 27.03 -3.96 -11.87
C ALA A 407 28.13 -4.75 -11.13
N GLY A 408 29.38 -4.61 -11.58
CA GLY A 408 30.53 -5.31 -11.00
C GLY A 408 30.72 -6.76 -11.45
N ALA A 409 29.84 -7.27 -12.32
CA ALA A 409 29.93 -8.61 -12.92
C ALA A 409 30.18 -9.79 -11.93
N PRO A 410 29.50 -9.83 -10.78
CA PRO A 410 29.67 -10.91 -9.79
C PRO A 410 29.30 -12.28 -10.35
N THR A 411 29.87 -13.34 -9.79
CA THR A 411 29.49 -14.73 -10.12
C THR A 411 29.21 -15.48 -8.82
N GLY A 412 28.13 -16.26 -8.77
CA GLY A 412 27.70 -16.94 -7.55
C GLY A 412 26.32 -17.57 -7.65
N LEU A 413 25.85 -18.07 -6.52
CA LEU A 413 24.47 -18.55 -6.35
C LEU A 413 23.62 -17.42 -5.81
N VAL A 414 22.45 -17.21 -6.41
CA VAL A 414 21.42 -16.30 -5.94
C VAL A 414 20.31 -17.14 -5.33
N SER A 415 20.05 -16.95 -4.04
CA SER A 415 18.96 -17.63 -3.34
C SER A 415 17.64 -16.93 -3.63
N VAL A 416 16.59 -17.71 -3.90
CA VAL A 416 15.24 -17.18 -4.08
C VAL A 416 14.43 -17.44 -2.81
N TYR A 417 14.15 -16.39 -2.05
CA TYR A 417 13.53 -16.48 -0.74
C TYR A 417 12.14 -17.13 -0.84
N GLY A 418 11.86 -18.07 0.06
CA GLY A 418 10.57 -18.77 0.14
C GLY A 418 10.33 -19.83 -0.95
N GLU A 419 11.26 -20.03 -1.88
CA GLU A 419 11.07 -20.94 -3.03
C GLU A 419 11.97 -22.18 -2.99
N ASN A 420 12.83 -22.32 -1.97
CA ASN A 420 13.75 -23.45 -1.80
C ASN A 420 14.58 -23.77 -3.07
N ARG A 421 15.00 -22.73 -3.79
CA ARG A 421 15.78 -22.85 -5.02
C ARG A 421 16.83 -21.76 -5.14
N HIS A 422 17.78 -22.00 -6.03
CA HIS A 422 18.86 -21.08 -6.38
C HIS A 422 18.91 -20.88 -7.89
N VAL A 423 19.31 -19.69 -8.33
CA VAL A 423 19.69 -19.42 -9.72
C VAL A 423 21.18 -19.09 -9.79
N ILE A 424 21.85 -19.56 -10.84
CA ILE A 424 23.27 -19.30 -11.04
C ILE A 424 23.43 -17.94 -11.71
N MET A 425 24.23 -17.07 -11.09
CA MET A 425 24.67 -15.81 -11.67
C MET A 425 26.09 -15.96 -12.20
N THR A 426 26.28 -15.63 -13.47
CA THR A 426 27.58 -15.70 -14.15
C THR A 426 27.88 -14.37 -14.80
N GLY A 427 29.03 -13.76 -14.47
CA GLY A 427 29.43 -12.47 -15.03
C GLY A 427 28.41 -11.35 -14.80
N GLY A 428 27.76 -11.35 -13.64
CA GLY A 428 26.72 -10.41 -13.24
C GLY A 428 25.35 -10.70 -13.82
N ARG A 429 25.15 -11.82 -14.53
CA ARG A 429 23.89 -12.11 -15.22
C ARG A 429 23.25 -13.37 -14.68
N PHE A 430 21.97 -13.30 -14.36
CA PHE A 430 21.12 -14.47 -14.14
C PHE A 430 19.76 -14.25 -14.79
N THR A 431 19.03 -15.34 -15.03
CA THR A 431 17.73 -15.31 -15.68
C THR A 431 16.74 -16.13 -14.88
N ASP A 432 15.52 -15.61 -14.74
CA ASP A 432 14.43 -16.30 -14.07
C ASP A 432 13.11 -16.15 -14.83
N THR A 433 12.13 -16.96 -14.48
CA THR A 433 10.80 -16.95 -15.11
C THR A 433 9.78 -16.32 -14.19
N PHE A 434 9.11 -15.26 -14.66
CA PHE A 434 7.91 -14.72 -14.05
C PHE A 434 6.70 -15.35 -14.74
N ALA A 435 5.87 -16.06 -13.98
CA ALA A 435 4.78 -16.86 -14.56
C ALA A 435 3.61 -16.00 -15.04
N ASP A 436 3.31 -14.93 -14.31
CA ASP A 436 2.20 -14.01 -14.55
C ASP A 436 2.39 -12.70 -13.76
N GLY A 437 1.39 -11.81 -13.81
CA GLY A 437 1.40 -10.53 -13.08
C GLY A 437 1.20 -10.60 -11.58
N ASN A 438 1.09 -11.82 -11.02
CA ASN A 438 1.09 -12.05 -9.59
C ASN A 438 2.46 -12.57 -9.10
N THR A 439 3.41 -12.78 -10.02
CA THR A 439 4.70 -13.33 -9.67
C THR A 439 5.59 -12.29 -8.99
N VAL A 440 6.06 -12.63 -7.79
CA VAL A 440 7.02 -11.85 -7.01
C VAL A 440 8.17 -12.75 -6.62
N HIS A 441 9.38 -12.30 -6.91
CA HIS A 441 10.62 -12.96 -6.48
C HIS A 441 11.43 -12.03 -5.59
N ILE A 442 12.00 -12.58 -4.53
CA ILE A 442 12.92 -11.89 -3.63
C ILE A 442 14.26 -12.63 -3.69
N TYR A 443 15.25 -11.98 -4.28
CA TYR A 443 16.58 -12.56 -4.51
C TYR A 443 17.56 -12.07 -3.45
N GLN A 444 18.25 -13.01 -2.81
CA GLN A 444 19.37 -12.72 -1.92
C GLN A 444 20.67 -13.04 -2.66
N LEU A 445 21.49 -12.01 -2.86
CA LEU A 445 22.71 -12.03 -3.69
C LEU A 445 23.97 -12.36 -2.90
#